data_AF-A0A328B070-F1
#
_entry.id   AF-A0A328B070-F1
#
_cell.length_a   1.000
_cell.length_b   1.000
_cell.length_c   1.000
_cell.angle_alpha   90.00
_cell.angle_beta   90.00
_cell.angle_gamma   90.00
#
_symmetry.space_group_name_H-M   'P 1'
#
loop_
_entity.id
_entity.type
_entity.pdbx_description
1 polymer ?
#
loop_
_entity_poly.entity_id
_entity_poly.type
_entity_poly.pdbx_seq_one_letter_code
_entity_poly.pdbx_strand_id
1 'polypeptide(L)'
;MRAAIALLIVFAAAAPAAAQDLSGRYNALQAQSTADLARYNNLAALQEMQRQRDIAQQNQMTTLDAQLRTERGLADVRAQSYTPIIPVPAYVPGMPLPNIDTSQLVSIPDAALADSNRRVKEAAANRR
;
A
#
# COMPACT_ATOMS: atom_id res chain seq x y z
N MET A 1 -25.28 -54.12 -75.81
CA MET A 1 -26.08 -53.26 -74.90
C MET A 1 -26.05 -53.68 -73.43
N ARG A 2 -25.81 -54.95 -73.07
CA ARG A 2 -25.72 -55.38 -71.65
C ARG A 2 -24.43 -54.97 -70.93
N ALA A 3 -23.33 -54.75 -71.65
CA ALA A 3 -22.04 -54.33 -71.09
C ALA A 3 -22.00 -52.85 -70.65
N ALA A 4 -22.80 -51.97 -71.27
CA ALA A 4 -22.82 -50.54 -70.94
C ALA A 4 -23.54 -50.24 -69.62
N ILE A 5 -24.54 -51.06 -69.26
CA ILE A 5 -25.30 -50.91 -68.02
C ILE A 5 -24.46 -51.36 -66.80
N ALA A 6 -23.62 -52.38 -66.97
CA ALA A 6 -22.72 -52.85 -65.92
C ALA A 6 -21.64 -51.80 -65.54
N LEU A 7 -21.16 -51.03 -66.52
CA LEU A 7 -20.11 -50.03 -66.30
C LEU A 7 -20.62 -48.77 -65.58
N LEU A 8 -21.90 -48.45 -65.72
CA LEU A 8 -22.55 -47.30 -65.07
C LEU A 8 -22.86 -47.57 -63.59
N ILE A 9 -23.12 -48.83 -63.21
CA ILE A 9 -23.37 -49.23 -61.82
C ILE A 9 -22.07 -49.25 -61.00
N VAL A 10 -20.93 -49.60 -61.62
CA VAL A 10 -19.62 -49.58 -60.94
C VAL A 10 -19.15 -48.15 -60.62
N PHE A 11 -19.50 -47.15 -61.42
CA PHE A 11 -19.15 -45.76 -61.14
C PHE A 11 -19.95 -45.15 -59.97
N ALA A 12 -21.16 -45.62 -59.69
CA ALA A 12 -21.98 -45.12 -58.57
C ALA A 12 -21.47 -45.60 -57.21
N ALA A 13 -20.75 -46.72 -57.14
CA ALA A 13 -20.25 -47.28 -55.89
C ALA A 13 -18.93 -46.65 -55.39
N ALA A 14 -18.21 -45.90 -56.24
CA ALA A 14 -16.93 -45.25 -55.87
C ALA A 14 -17.08 -43.80 -55.36
N ALA A 15 -18.28 -43.22 -55.41
CA ALA A 15 -18.54 -41.85 -54.99
C ALA A 15 -18.40 -41.54 -53.47
N PRO A 16 -18.65 -42.45 -52.51
CA PRO A 16 -18.71 -42.05 -51.10
C PRO A 16 -17.34 -41.74 -50.48
N ALA A 17 -16.23 -42.17 -51.09
CA ALA A 17 -14.89 -41.93 -50.57
C ALA A 17 -14.48 -40.44 -50.64
N ALA A 18 -14.96 -39.69 -51.63
CA ALA A 18 -14.64 -38.27 -51.79
C ALA A 18 -15.48 -37.35 -50.88
N ALA A 19 -16.62 -37.81 -50.37
CA ALA A 19 -17.50 -37.05 -49.47
C ALA A 19 -17.12 -37.18 -47.98
N GLN A 20 -16.37 -38.22 -47.61
CA GLN A 20 -15.90 -38.44 -46.23
C GLN A 20 -14.80 -37.46 -45.80
N ASP A 21 -14.00 -36.94 -46.74
CA ASP A 21 -12.90 -36.02 -46.43
C ASP A 21 -13.42 -34.63 -45.98
N LEU A 22 -14.51 -34.13 -46.57
CA LEU A 22 -15.08 -32.85 -46.18
C LEU A 22 -15.69 -32.88 -44.77
N SER A 23 -16.51 -33.88 -44.45
CA SER A 23 -17.15 -33.99 -43.12
C SER A 23 -16.12 -34.20 -41.99
N GLY A 24 -15.07 -34.98 -42.24
CA GLY A 24 -13.94 -35.14 -41.32
C GLY A 24 -13.19 -33.83 -41.06
N ARG A 25 -12.96 -33.02 -42.11
CA ARG A 25 -12.29 -31.72 -42.00
C ARG A 25 -13.10 -30.69 -41.22
N TYR A 26 -14.42 -30.64 -41.41
CA TYR A 26 -15.29 -29.76 -40.61
C TYR A 26 -15.30 -30.12 -39.13
N ASN A 27 -15.39 -31.41 -38.81
CA ASN A 27 -15.33 -31.89 -37.43
C ASN A 27 -13.96 -31.60 -36.78
N ALA A 28 -12.87 -31.75 -37.53
CA ALA A 28 -11.53 -31.42 -37.04
C ALA A 28 -11.35 -29.93 -36.76
N LEU A 29 -11.85 -29.05 -37.64
CA LEU A 29 -11.86 -27.60 -37.44
C LEU A 29 -12.67 -27.19 -36.20
N GLN A 30 -13.81 -27.85 -35.95
CA GLN A 30 -14.64 -27.57 -34.78
C GLN A 30 -14.03 -28.10 -33.47
N ALA A 31 -13.37 -29.26 -33.52
CA ALA A 31 -12.59 -29.79 -32.39
C ALA A 31 -11.39 -28.89 -32.06
N GLN A 32 -10.76 -28.29 -33.08
CA GLN A 32 -9.62 -27.39 -32.88
C GLN A 32 -10.05 -26.06 -32.27
N SER A 33 -11.13 -25.45 -32.75
CA SER A 33 -11.63 -24.19 -32.20
C SER A 33 -12.11 -24.31 -30.75
N THR A 34 -12.75 -25.43 -30.40
CA THR A 34 -13.16 -25.72 -29.01
C THR A 34 -11.96 -25.95 -28.09
N ALA A 35 -10.91 -26.64 -28.57
CA ALA A 35 -9.66 -26.80 -27.83
C ALA A 35 -8.94 -25.47 -27.59
N ASP A 36 -8.92 -24.58 -28.60
CA ASP A 36 -8.32 -23.26 -28.46
C ASP A 36 -9.08 -22.39 -27.45
N LEU A 37 -10.41 -22.36 -27.51
CA LEU A 37 -11.24 -21.67 -26.52
C LEU A 37 -11.01 -22.18 -25.10
N ALA A 38 -10.88 -23.50 -24.91
CA ALA A 38 -10.57 -24.08 -23.61
C ALA A 38 -9.19 -23.63 -23.08
N ARG A 39 -8.19 -23.54 -23.97
CA ARG A 39 -6.85 -23.02 -23.62
C ARG A 39 -6.91 -21.56 -23.19
N TYR A 40 -7.62 -20.71 -23.93
CA TYR A 40 -7.80 -19.30 -23.57
C TYR A 40 -8.48 -19.13 -22.22
N ASN A 41 -9.55 -19.88 -21.97
CA ASN A 41 -10.27 -19.82 -20.69
C ASN A 41 -9.37 -20.25 -19.52
N ASN A 42 -8.56 -21.30 -19.70
CA ASN A 42 -7.60 -21.72 -18.68
C ASN A 42 -6.55 -20.65 -18.39
N LEU A 43 -6.00 -20.01 -19.42
CA LEU A 43 -5.03 -18.92 -19.23
C LEU A 43 -5.66 -17.72 -18.52
N ALA A 44 -6.89 -17.33 -18.89
CA ALA A 44 -7.62 -16.26 -18.23
C ALA A 44 -7.89 -16.58 -16.75
N ALA A 45 -8.29 -17.82 -16.44
CA ALA A 45 -8.51 -18.26 -15.06
C ALA A 45 -7.22 -18.22 -14.22
N LEU A 46 -6.07 -18.62 -14.79
CA LEU A 46 -4.78 -18.53 -14.12
C LEU A 46 -4.37 -17.08 -13.84
N GLN A 47 -4.59 -16.17 -14.80
CA GLN A 47 -4.31 -14.74 -14.62
C GLN A 47 -5.20 -14.12 -13.53
N GLU A 48 -6.49 -14.45 -13.53
CA GLU A 48 -7.42 -13.95 -12.51
C GLU A 48 -7.07 -14.48 -11.12
N MET A 49 -6.70 -15.76 -11.00
CA MET A 49 -6.23 -16.33 -9.74
C MET A 49 -4.97 -15.60 -9.23
N GLN A 50 -4.03 -15.28 -10.13
CA GLN A 50 -2.83 -14.54 -9.76
C GLN A 50 -3.19 -13.13 -9.27
N ARG A 51 -4.07 -12.43 -9.98
CA ARG A 51 -4.57 -11.11 -9.59
C ARG A 51 -5.22 -11.13 -8.20
N GLN A 52 -6.02 -12.15 -7.91
CA GLN A 52 -6.66 -12.29 -6.60
C GLN A 52 -5.64 -12.51 -5.48
N ARG A 53 -4.59 -13.29 -5.73
CA ARG A 53 -3.48 -13.47 -4.78
C ARG A 53 -2.76 -12.16 -4.52
N ASP A 54 -2.46 -11.39 -5.57
CA ASP A 54 -1.77 -10.10 -5.45
C ASP A 54 -2.62 -9.10 -4.64
N ILE A 55 -3.93 -9.05 -4.89
CA ILE A 55 -4.87 -8.22 -4.11
C ILE A 55 -4.89 -8.65 -2.63
N ALA A 56 -4.95 -9.95 -2.36
CA ALA A 56 -4.95 -10.45 -0.99
C ALA A 56 -3.65 -10.08 -0.24
N GLN A 57 -2.51 -10.23 -0.90
CA GLN A 57 -1.20 -9.84 -0.36
C GLN A 57 -1.13 -8.33 -0.12
N GLN A 58 -1.60 -7.51 -1.07
CA GLN A 58 -1.62 -6.06 -0.94
C GLN A 58 -2.50 -5.60 0.24
N ASN A 59 -3.65 -6.24 0.43
CA ASN A 59 -4.54 -5.97 1.56
C ASN A 59 -3.88 -6.34 2.90
N GLN A 60 -3.18 -7.47 2.97
CA GLN A 60 -2.41 -7.86 4.16
C GLN A 60 -1.33 -6.84 4.50
N MET A 61 -0.54 -6.42 3.50
CA MET A 61 0.50 -5.39 3.68
C MET A 61 -0.09 -4.06 4.14
N THR A 62 -1.17 -3.60 3.51
CA THR A 62 -1.85 -2.36 3.89
C THR A 62 -2.37 -2.41 5.32
N THR A 63 -2.88 -3.57 5.75
CA THR A 63 -3.36 -3.79 7.12
C THR A 63 -2.22 -3.73 8.13
N LEU A 64 -1.10 -4.40 7.84
CA LEU A 64 0.09 -4.39 8.70
C LEU A 64 0.70 -2.98 8.81
N ASP A 65 0.78 -2.24 7.71
CA ASP A 65 1.24 -0.85 7.71
C ASP A 65 0.35 0.06 8.56
N ALA A 66 -0.97 -0.12 8.48
CA ALA A 66 -1.92 0.62 9.31
C ALA A 66 -1.75 0.30 10.81
N GLN A 67 -1.52 -0.97 11.15
CA GLN A 67 -1.23 -1.38 12.53
C GLN A 67 0.06 -0.74 13.04
N LEU A 68 1.15 -0.83 12.26
CA LEU A 68 2.44 -0.21 12.62
C LEU A 68 2.34 1.30 12.82
N ARG A 69 1.62 2.02 11.94
CA ARG A 69 1.40 3.47 12.10
C ARG A 69 0.62 3.78 13.36
N THR A 70 -0.39 2.98 13.68
CA THR A 70 -1.20 3.13 14.89
C THR A 70 -0.37 2.89 16.14
N GLU A 71 0.44 1.83 16.16
CA GLU A 71 1.34 1.53 17.28
C GLU A 71 2.35 2.63 17.53
N ARG A 72 2.97 3.15 16.46
CA ARG A 72 3.90 4.29 16.54
C ARG A 72 3.20 5.53 17.08
N GLY A 73 2.03 5.88 16.54
CA GLY A 73 1.26 7.02 17.02
C GLY A 73 0.87 6.88 18.51
N LEU A 74 0.50 5.67 18.94
CA LEU A 74 0.20 5.40 20.34
C LEU A 74 1.45 5.51 21.24
N ALA A 75 2.60 5.04 20.76
CA ALA A 75 3.87 5.17 21.47
C ALA A 75 4.25 6.65 21.65
N ASP A 76 4.06 7.47 20.61
CA ASP A 76 4.34 8.92 20.66
C ASP A 76 3.42 9.63 21.66
N VAL A 77 2.12 9.30 21.68
CA VAL A 77 1.18 9.85 22.66
C VAL A 77 1.56 9.44 24.09
N ARG A 78 1.97 8.19 24.30
CA ARG A 78 2.46 7.74 25.62
C ARG A 78 3.72 8.49 26.03
N ALA A 79 4.65 8.70 25.12
CA ALA A 79 5.86 9.48 25.39
C ALA A 79 5.53 10.92 25.78
N GLN A 80 4.56 11.55 25.12
CA GLN A 80 4.08 12.90 25.48
C GLN A 80 3.35 12.94 26.82
N SER A 81 2.62 11.87 27.19
CA SER A 81 1.93 11.80 28.49
C SER A 81 2.89 11.66 29.67
N TYR A 82 4.14 11.27 29.42
CA TYR A 82 5.15 11.14 30.46
C TYR A 82 5.75 12.50 30.77
N THR A 83 5.16 13.22 31.73
CA THR A 83 5.78 14.43 32.28
C THR A 83 7.01 14.01 33.09
N PRO A 84 8.24 14.42 32.70
CA PRO A 84 9.42 14.09 33.47
C PRO A 84 9.30 14.70 34.88
N ILE A 85 9.38 13.85 35.90
CA ILE A 85 9.44 14.30 37.29
C ILE A 85 10.84 14.86 37.52
N ILE A 86 10.94 16.18 37.64
CA ILE A 86 12.18 16.83 38.08
C ILE A 86 12.37 16.46 39.56
N PRO A 87 13.46 15.79 39.94
CA PRO A 87 13.74 15.54 41.35
C PRO A 87 13.92 16.89 42.03
N VAL A 88 12.95 17.27 42.86
CA VAL A 88 13.12 18.42 43.75
C VAL A 88 13.95 17.98 44.94
N PRO A 89 14.98 18.74 45.33
CA PRO A 89 15.72 18.46 46.57
C PRO A 89 14.75 18.50 47.74
N ALA A 90 14.87 17.54 48.66
CA ALA A 90 14.02 17.46 49.83
C ALA A 90 14.15 18.74 50.66
N TYR A 91 13.04 19.47 50.81
CA TYR A 91 12.97 20.61 51.72
C TYR A 91 13.02 20.09 53.16
N VAL A 92 14.09 20.42 53.88
CA VAL A 92 14.23 20.10 55.31
C VAL A 92 13.85 21.34 56.13
N PRO A 93 12.77 21.30 56.93
CA PRO A 93 12.39 22.41 57.78
C PRO A 93 13.54 22.79 58.74
N GLY A 94 13.93 24.06 58.75
CA GLY A 94 15.03 24.56 59.58
C GLY A 94 16.42 24.54 58.91
N MET A 95 16.53 24.07 57.66
CA MET A 95 17.76 24.25 56.89
C MET A 95 17.94 25.74 56.54
N PRO A 96 19.11 26.35 56.80
CA PRO A 96 19.36 27.73 56.44
C PRO A 96 19.26 27.89 54.92
N LEU A 97 18.57 28.94 54.47
CA LEU A 97 18.53 29.25 53.04
C LEU A 97 19.95 29.50 52.54
N PRO A 98 20.28 29.07 51.30
CA PRO A 98 21.57 29.38 50.72
C PRO A 98 21.75 30.91 50.68
N ASN A 99 22.80 31.40 51.34
CA ASN A 99 23.19 32.80 51.26
C ASN A 99 23.89 33.00 49.92
N ILE A 100 23.18 33.61 48.97
CA ILE A 100 23.72 33.90 47.65
C ILE A 100 24.54 35.19 47.76
N ASP A 101 25.85 35.08 47.59
CA ASP A 101 26.73 36.24 47.52
C ASP A 101 26.46 37.02 46.22
N THR A 102 25.79 38.16 46.37
CA THR A 102 25.42 39.04 45.25
C THR A 102 26.54 40.01 44.87
N SER A 103 27.66 40.04 45.61
CA SER A 103 28.77 40.98 45.36
C SER A 103 29.49 40.75 44.03
N GLN A 104 29.42 39.51 43.52
CA GLN A 104 30.01 39.11 42.24
C GLN A 104 29.03 39.23 41.07
N LEU A 105 27.78 39.65 41.32
CA LEU A 105 26.80 39.82 40.26
C LEU A 105 27.03 41.15 39.54
N VAL A 106 26.93 41.11 38.22
CA VAL A 106 26.99 42.31 37.38
C VAL A 106 25.76 43.17 37.69
N SER A 107 25.98 44.34 38.30
CA SER A 107 24.92 45.31 38.55
C SER A 107 24.60 46.06 37.25
N ILE A 108 23.33 46.04 36.84
CA ILE A 108 22.85 46.76 35.67
C ILE A 108 22.38 48.15 36.14
N PRO A 109 22.92 49.25 35.60
CA PRO A 109 22.46 50.59 35.94
C PRO A 109 20.99 50.79 35.55
N ASP A 110 20.23 51.51 36.37
CA ASP A 110 18.78 51.73 36.16
C ASP A 110 18.46 52.36 34.80
N ALA A 111 19.34 53.24 34.30
CA ALA A 111 19.19 53.85 32.98
C ALA A 111 19.25 52.81 31.85
N ALA A 112 20.18 51.85 31.94
CA ALA A 112 20.29 50.76 30.96
C ALA A 112 19.10 49.79 31.04
N LEU A 113 18.59 49.56 32.25
CA LEU A 113 17.41 48.74 32.48
C LEU A 113 16.13 49.39 31.90
N ALA A 114 15.96 50.69 32.10
CA ALA A 114 14.85 51.45 31.55
C ALA A 114 14.84 51.44 30.01
N ASP A 115 16.00 51.64 29.39
CA ASP A 115 16.13 51.59 27.93
C ASP A 115 15.85 50.20 27.35
N SER A 116 16.32 49.14 28.02
CA SER A 116 16.02 47.76 27.62
C SER A 116 14.51 47.47 27.69
N ASN A 117 13.89 47.83 28.81
CA ASN A 117 12.45 47.63 29.01
C ASN A 117 11.60 48.39 27.99
N ARG A 118 12.02 49.59 27.58
CA ARG A 118 11.37 50.34 26.52
C ARG A 118 11.43 49.61 25.18
N ARG A 119 12.60 49.10 24.78
CA ARG A 119 12.77 48.32 23.53
C ARG A 119 11.92 47.05 23.52
N VAL A 120 11.84 46.35 24.64
CA VAL A 120 11.00 45.14 24.76
C VAL A 120 9.52 45.50 24.58
N LYS A 121 9.05 46.60 25.19
CA LYS A 121 7.67 47.08 25.04
C LYS A 121 7.36 47.50 23.60
N GLU A 122 8.27 48.23 22.95
CA GLU A 122 8.14 48.62 21.54
C GLU A 122 8.07 47.38 20.61
N ALA A 123 8.94 46.40 20.82
CA ALA A 123 8.94 45.15 20.03
C ALA A 123 7.68 44.29 20.26
N ALA A 124 7.11 44.31 21.46
CA ALA A 124 5.86 43.60 21.77
C ALA A 124 4.62 44.30 21.18
N ALA A 125 4.62 45.64 21.14
CA ALA A 125 3.53 46.43 20.56
C ALA A 125 3.41 46.24 19.04
N ASN A 126 4.53 46.09 18.32
CA ASN A 126 4.57 45.88 16.86
C ASN A 126 4.15 44.47 16.39
N ARG A 127 3.83 43.56 17.33
CA ARG A 127 3.48 42.16 17.03
C ARG A 127 1.96 41.92 17.00
N ARG A 128 1.15 42.97 17.18
CA ARG A 128 -0.30 43.00 16.97
C ARG A 128 -0.62 43.65 15.63
#